data_AF-A0A8D8F7Y8-F1
#
_entry.id   AF-A0A8D8F7Y8-F1
#
_cell.length_a   1.000
_cell.length_b   1.000
_cell.length_c   1.000
_cell.angle_alpha   90.00
_cell.angle_beta   90.00
_cell.angle_gamma   90.00
#
_symmetry.space_group_name_H-M   'P 1'
#
loop_
_entity.id
_entity.type
_entity.pdbx_description
1 polymer ?
#
loop_
_entity_poly.entity_id
_entity_poly.type
_entity_poly.pdbx_seq_one_letter_code
_entity_poly.pdbx_strand_id
1 'polypeptide(L)'
;AVLEGGGVRPAVHQFECSVGFREERMVRMCREEGVLVMAYRPLGKPKVELRKPDYLYEGTVVEVARELGKTPAQVALRFLIEEGFVPIPKSSNAERLKENLAVLDFKLDQETMERLRTSVVQHDRTATLDWLKGAKHYPF
;
A
#
# COMPACT_ATOMS: atom_id res chain seq x y z
N ALA A 1 -17.62 -14.54 10.29
CA ALA A 1 -18.16 -15.23 9.09
C ALA A 1 -17.15 -16.16 8.43
N VAL A 2 -16.04 -15.69 7.84
CA VAL A 2 -15.06 -16.58 7.17
C VAL A 2 -14.15 -17.31 8.18
N LEU A 3 -13.59 -16.59 9.14
CA LEU A 3 -12.70 -17.18 10.17
C LEU A 3 -13.45 -18.08 11.16
N GLU A 4 -14.73 -17.79 11.40
CA GLU A 4 -15.60 -18.53 12.34
C GLU A 4 -16.26 -19.76 11.70
N GLY A 5 -16.19 -19.91 10.37
CA GLY A 5 -16.89 -20.95 9.63
C GLY A 5 -16.28 -22.36 9.72
N GLY A 6 -15.22 -22.55 10.52
CA GLY A 6 -14.56 -23.86 10.74
C GLY A 6 -13.79 -24.41 9.53
N GLY A 7 -13.63 -23.64 8.46
CA GLY A 7 -12.93 -24.02 7.24
C GLY A 7 -11.42 -23.72 7.26
N VAL A 8 -10.76 -23.95 6.13
CA VAL A 8 -9.35 -23.58 5.92
C VAL A 8 -9.19 -22.07 6.04
N ARG A 9 -8.25 -21.62 6.88
CA ARG A 9 -7.97 -20.20 7.08
C ARG A 9 -7.47 -19.56 5.78
N PRO A 10 -7.92 -18.34 5.43
CA PRO A 10 -7.36 -17.61 4.30
C PRO A 10 -5.86 -17.36 4.48
N ALA A 11 -5.05 -17.68 3.48
CA ALA A 11 -3.62 -17.35 3.53
C ALA A 11 -3.36 -15.86 3.30
N VAL A 12 -4.24 -15.20 2.52
CA VAL A 12 -4.08 -13.81 2.07
C VAL A 12 -5.42 -13.09 2.13
N HIS A 13 -5.40 -11.83 2.59
CA HIS A 13 -6.46 -10.88 2.37
C HIS A 13 -5.94 -9.71 1.51
N GLN A 14 -6.49 -9.57 0.31
CA GLN A 14 -6.16 -8.47 -0.59
C GLN A 14 -7.17 -7.33 -0.44
N PHE A 15 -6.70 -6.12 -0.14
CA PHE A 15 -7.52 -4.90 -0.07
C PHE A 15 -6.68 -3.67 -0.43
N GLU A 16 -7.34 -2.52 -0.63
CA GLU A 16 -6.65 -1.26 -0.91
C GLU A 16 -5.74 -0.88 0.26
N CYS A 17 -4.44 -0.74 -0.01
CA CYS A 17 -3.45 -0.35 0.99
C CYS A 17 -2.28 0.35 0.30
N SER A 18 -1.86 1.49 0.82
CA SER A 18 -0.70 2.26 0.36
C SER A 18 -0.05 3.00 1.54
N VAL A 19 1.06 3.68 1.32
CA VAL A 19 1.68 4.52 2.37
C VAL A 19 0.73 5.62 2.89
N GLY A 20 -0.13 6.15 2.01
CA GLY A 20 -1.13 7.16 2.34
C GLY A 20 -2.53 6.63 2.65
N PHE A 21 -2.73 5.31 2.74
CA PHE A 21 -4.01 4.73 3.15
C PHE A 21 -3.80 3.34 3.73
N ARG A 22 -4.03 3.20 5.05
CA ARG A 22 -3.96 1.92 5.76
C ARG A 22 -5.17 1.74 6.66
N GLU A 23 -5.88 0.64 6.46
CA GLU A 23 -6.98 0.25 7.34
C GLU A 23 -6.43 -0.51 8.55
N GLU A 24 -5.93 0.23 9.54
CA GLU A 24 -5.17 -0.31 10.68
C GLU A 24 -5.91 -1.41 11.45
N ARG A 25 -7.25 -1.30 11.55
CA ARG A 25 -8.08 -2.36 12.16
C ARG A 25 -8.00 -3.67 11.38
N MET A 26 -8.06 -3.60 10.05
CA MET A 26 -7.98 -4.79 9.18
C MET A 26 -6.57 -5.38 9.18
N VAL A 27 -5.54 -4.52 9.13
CA VAL A 27 -4.14 -4.94 9.22
C VAL A 27 -3.89 -5.70 10.52
N ARG A 28 -4.35 -5.17 11.66
CA ARG A 28 -4.21 -5.81 12.97
C ARG A 28 -4.89 -7.18 12.98
N MET A 29 -6.14 -7.25 12.54
CA MET A 29 -6.89 -8.52 12.46
C MET A 29 -6.14 -9.54 11.60
N CYS A 30 -5.66 -9.14 10.41
CA CYS A 30 -4.89 -10.03 9.54
C CYS A 30 -3.63 -10.56 10.24
N ARG A 31 -2.89 -9.69 10.94
CA ARG A 31 -1.69 -10.10 11.70
C ARG A 31 -2.02 -11.07 12.83
N GLU A 32 -3.06 -10.81 13.61
CA GLU A 32 -3.52 -11.67 14.73
C GLU A 32 -3.95 -13.07 14.23
N GLU A 33 -4.55 -13.12 13.04
CA GLU A 33 -5.07 -14.36 12.45
C GLU A 33 -4.05 -15.09 11.55
N GLY A 34 -2.83 -14.58 11.43
CA GLY A 34 -1.78 -15.14 10.57
C GLY A 34 -2.08 -15.04 9.07
N VAL A 35 -2.91 -14.07 8.67
CA VAL A 35 -3.30 -13.80 7.28
C VAL A 35 -2.38 -12.73 6.68
N LEU A 36 -1.79 -13.00 5.52
CA LEU A 36 -0.95 -12.01 4.83
C LEU A 36 -1.80 -10.90 4.21
N VAL A 37 -1.35 -9.66 4.36
CA VAL A 37 -1.94 -8.51 3.67
C VAL A 37 -1.32 -8.37 2.29
N MET A 38 -2.14 -8.42 1.24
CA MET A 38 -1.73 -8.10 -0.13
C MET A 38 -2.26 -6.72 -0.52
N ALA A 39 -1.35 -5.77 -0.70
CA ALA A 39 -1.69 -4.37 -0.90
C ALA A 39 -2.08 -4.09 -2.36
N TYR A 40 -3.38 -3.97 -2.62
CA TYR A 40 -3.94 -3.48 -3.87
C TYR A 40 -3.83 -1.96 -3.96
N ARG A 41 -3.59 -1.43 -5.17
CA ARG A 41 -3.26 -0.01 -5.41
C ARG A 41 -2.16 0.51 -4.47
N PRO A 42 -0.99 -0.14 -4.42
CA PRO A 42 0.07 0.22 -3.48
C PRO A 42 0.65 1.64 -3.69
N LEU A 43 0.35 2.26 -4.84
CA LEU A 43 0.72 3.63 -5.20
C LEU A 43 -0.48 4.60 -5.19
N GLY A 44 -1.62 4.22 -4.59
CA GLY A 44 -2.78 5.12 -4.43
C GLY A 44 -3.46 5.54 -5.74
N LYS A 45 -3.43 4.68 -6.77
CA LYS A 45 -3.98 4.94 -8.12
C LYS A 45 -3.43 6.26 -8.72
N PRO A 46 -2.13 6.31 -9.07
CA PRO A 46 -1.50 7.52 -9.54
C PRO A 46 -2.21 8.15 -10.74
N LYS A 47 -2.42 9.47 -10.69
CA LYS A 47 -2.85 10.30 -11.81
C LYS A 47 -1.77 11.34 -12.07
N VAL A 48 -0.87 11.03 -13.01
CA VAL A 48 0.35 11.82 -13.27
C VAL A 48 0.03 13.27 -13.61
N GLU A 49 -0.93 13.51 -14.50
CA GLU A 49 -1.34 14.86 -14.91
C GLU A 49 -1.88 15.72 -13.75
N LEU A 50 -2.44 15.06 -12.73
CA LEU A 50 -3.00 15.74 -11.55
C LEU A 50 -2.03 15.74 -10.37
N ARG A 51 -0.83 15.15 -10.53
CA ARG A 51 0.13 14.94 -9.44
C ARG A 51 -0.50 14.31 -8.19
N LYS A 52 -1.38 13.31 -8.38
CA LYS A 52 -2.03 12.57 -7.29
C LYS A 52 -1.58 11.10 -7.25
N PRO A 53 -1.58 10.45 -6.06
CA PRO A 53 -1.75 11.06 -4.73
C PRO A 53 -0.55 11.94 -4.35
N ASP A 54 -0.77 12.94 -3.49
CA ASP A 54 0.23 14.00 -3.19
C ASP A 54 1.56 13.44 -2.69
N TYR A 55 1.52 12.36 -1.89
CA TYR A 55 2.73 11.73 -1.36
C TYR A 55 3.69 11.22 -2.44
N LEU A 56 3.28 11.03 -3.71
CA LEU A 56 4.21 10.67 -4.78
C LEU A 56 4.91 11.86 -5.44
N TYR A 57 4.50 13.08 -5.12
CA TYR A 57 4.94 14.31 -5.80
C TYR A 57 5.43 15.39 -4.83
N GLU A 58 5.07 15.31 -3.55
CA GLU A 58 5.50 16.20 -2.48
C GLU A 58 5.48 15.51 -1.11
N GLY A 59 6.10 16.15 -0.11
CA GLY A 59 6.15 15.68 1.27
C GLY A 59 7.14 14.54 1.53
N THR A 60 6.92 13.83 2.63
CA THR A 60 7.91 12.93 3.25
C THR A 60 8.43 11.84 2.32
N VAL A 61 7.57 11.21 1.51
CA VAL A 61 7.99 10.14 0.59
C VAL A 61 8.96 10.67 -0.47
N VAL A 62 8.75 11.90 -0.96
CA VAL A 62 9.63 12.53 -1.96
C VAL A 62 10.95 12.96 -1.35
N GLU A 63 10.94 13.47 -0.11
CA GLU A 63 12.14 13.81 0.64
C GLU A 63 13.02 12.58 0.88
N VAL A 64 12.43 11.50 1.39
CA VAL A 64 13.10 10.19 1.58
C VAL A 64 13.65 9.67 0.25
N ALA A 65 12.86 9.75 -0.83
CA ALA A 65 13.30 9.30 -2.15
C ALA A 65 14.55 10.05 -2.62
N ARG A 66 14.60 11.38 -2.40
CA ARG A 66 15.77 12.21 -2.73
C ARG A 66 17.00 11.82 -1.89
N GLU A 67 16.83 11.64 -0.59
CA GLU A 67 17.91 11.24 0.33
C GLU A 67 18.53 9.90 -0.08
N LEU A 68 17.71 8.94 -0.50
CA LEU A 68 18.15 7.60 -0.89
C LEU A 68 18.56 7.47 -2.36
N GLY A 69 18.41 8.53 -3.17
CA GLY A 69 18.62 8.45 -4.62
C GLY A 69 17.68 7.46 -5.32
N LYS A 70 16.43 7.37 -4.85
CA LYS A 70 15.36 6.50 -5.36
C LYS A 70 14.18 7.31 -5.88
N THR A 71 13.19 6.65 -6.47
CA THR A 71 11.92 7.31 -6.83
C THR A 71 10.90 7.25 -5.68
N PRO A 72 9.94 8.18 -5.62
CA PRO A 72 8.84 8.12 -4.66
C PRO A 72 8.05 6.81 -4.71
N ALA A 73 7.87 6.23 -5.92
CA ALA A 73 7.20 4.95 -6.09
C ALA A 73 8.01 3.80 -5.45
N GLN A 74 9.33 3.80 -5.61
CA GLN A 74 10.21 2.82 -4.99
C GLN A 74 10.14 2.88 -3.46
N VAL A 75 10.20 4.09 -2.89
CA VAL A 75 10.09 4.28 -1.43
C VAL A 75 8.74 3.80 -0.92
N ALA A 76 7.63 4.18 -1.57
CA ALA A 76 6.30 3.76 -1.18
C ALA A 76 6.13 2.22 -1.23
N LEU A 77 6.67 1.56 -2.26
CA LEU A 77 6.63 0.11 -2.39
C LEU A 77 7.52 -0.58 -1.35
N ARG A 78 8.74 -0.08 -1.14
CA ARG A 78 9.67 -0.63 -0.14
C ARG A 78 9.08 -0.52 1.26
N PHE A 79 8.46 0.61 1.59
CA PHE A 79 7.75 0.81 2.86
C PHE A 79 6.72 -0.30 3.12
N LEU A 80 5.88 -0.63 2.14
CA LEU A 80 4.88 -1.69 2.29
C LEU A 80 5.53 -3.07 2.51
N ILE A 81 6.67 -3.34 1.88
CA ILE A 81 7.41 -4.59 2.09
C ILE A 81 7.99 -4.65 3.50
N GLU A 82 8.57 -3.55 4.00
CA GLU A 82 9.09 -3.48 5.38
C GLU A 82 7.97 -3.58 6.44
N GLU A 83 6.75 -3.15 6.12
CA GLU A 83 5.55 -3.38 6.95
C GLU A 83 5.07 -4.84 6.98
N GLY A 84 5.69 -5.72 6.18
CA GLY A 84 5.32 -7.12 6.03
C GLY A 84 4.15 -7.35 5.07
N PHE A 85 3.85 -6.40 4.20
CA PHE A 85 2.79 -6.53 3.19
C PHE A 85 3.34 -7.00 1.84
N VAL A 86 2.46 -7.52 1.00
CA VAL A 86 2.77 -7.92 -0.39
C VAL A 86 2.17 -6.90 -1.37
N PRO A 87 2.91 -5.86 -1.81
CA PRO A 87 2.40 -4.90 -2.76
C PRO A 87 2.32 -5.47 -4.18
N ILE A 88 1.24 -5.15 -4.90
CA ILE A 88 1.01 -5.57 -6.30
C ILE A 88 0.87 -4.37 -7.25
N PRO A 89 1.96 -3.64 -7.54
CA PRO A 89 1.90 -2.49 -8.45
C PRO A 89 1.64 -2.94 -9.89
N LYS A 90 0.76 -2.22 -10.58
CA LYS A 90 0.50 -2.41 -12.02
C LYS A 90 1.29 -1.39 -12.84
N SER A 91 1.99 -1.84 -13.87
CA SER A 91 2.53 -0.99 -14.93
C SER A 91 2.45 -1.70 -16.27
N SER A 92 2.20 -0.95 -17.35
CA SER A 92 2.40 -1.40 -18.74
C SER A 92 3.65 -0.77 -19.38
N ASN A 93 4.37 0.08 -18.64
CA ASN A 93 5.62 0.68 -19.07
C ASN A 93 6.79 -0.15 -18.54
N ALA A 94 7.69 -0.56 -19.44
CA ALA A 94 8.80 -1.47 -19.14
C ALA A 94 9.81 -0.89 -18.15
N GLU A 95 10.12 0.41 -18.25
CA GLU A 95 11.05 1.06 -17.33
C GLU A 95 10.46 1.16 -15.92
N ARG A 96 9.17 1.49 -15.79
CA ARG A 96 8.49 1.44 -14.48
C ARG A 96 8.40 0.02 -13.91
N LEU A 97 8.31 -1.01 -14.75
CA LEU A 97 8.35 -2.40 -14.27
C LEU A 97 9.71 -2.73 -13.66
N LYS A 98 10.81 -2.36 -14.33
CA LYS A 98 12.17 -2.51 -13.79
C LYS A 98 12.35 -1.72 -12.49
N GLU A 99 11.91 -0.46 -12.48
CA GLU A 99 11.96 0.43 -11.32
C GLU A 99 11.22 -0.16 -10.11
N ASN A 100 9.99 -0.67 -10.33
CA ASN A 100 9.17 -1.29 -9.29
C ASN A 100 9.78 -2.59 -8.75
N LEU A 101 10.58 -3.32 -9.56
CA LEU A 101 11.27 -4.54 -9.11
C LEU A 101 12.53 -4.22 -8.30
N ALA A 102 13.24 -3.13 -8.62
CA ALA A 102 14.46 -2.70 -7.93
C ALA A 102 14.24 -2.26 -6.47
N VAL A 103 13.00 -2.30 -5.97
CA VAL A 103 12.66 -2.06 -4.55
C VAL A 103 13.20 -3.14 -3.61
N LEU A 104 13.69 -4.25 -4.16
CA LEU A 104 14.35 -5.31 -3.41
C LEU A 104 15.85 -5.04 -3.19
N ASP A 105 16.42 -4.05 -3.89
CA ASP A 105 17.86 -3.76 -3.87
C ASP A 105 18.27 -2.78 -2.76
N PHE A 106 17.32 -2.34 -1.92
CA PHE A 106 17.58 -1.46 -0.79
C PHE A 106 16.63 -1.75 0.37
N LYS A 107 16.91 -1.14 1.52
CA LYS A 107 16.10 -1.22 2.74
C LYS A 107 15.85 0.16 3.30
N LEU A 108 14.77 0.31 4.06
CA LEU A 108 14.52 1.50 4.85
C LEU A 108 14.94 1.20 6.29
N ASP A 109 15.71 2.10 6.90
CA ASP A 109 16.03 1.98 8.31
C ASP A 109 14.81 2.32 9.19
N GLN A 110 14.94 2.05 10.49
CA GLN A 110 13.83 2.24 11.43
C GLN A 110 13.39 3.69 11.55
N GLU A 111 14.32 4.64 11.47
CA GLU A 111 14.01 6.07 11.51
C GLU A 111 13.18 6.49 10.29
N THR A 112 13.61 6.08 9.09
CA THR A 112 12.90 6.34 7.84
C THR A 112 11.53 5.70 7.83
N MET A 113 11.43 4.45 8.30
CA MET A 113 10.15 3.76 8.45
C MET A 113 9.20 4.53 9.36
N GLU A 114 9.67 4.99 10.52
CA GLU A 114 8.84 5.74 11.46
C GLU A 114 8.42 7.10 10.90
N ARG A 115 9.32 7.77 10.18
CA ARG A 115 9.03 9.03 9.49
C ARG A 115 7.92 8.85 8.46
N LEU A 116 7.97 7.79 7.66
CA LEU A 116 6.94 7.45 6.67
C LEU A 116 5.60 7.06 7.31
N ARG A 117 5.61 6.35 8.44
CA ARG A 117 4.37 5.97 9.16
C ARG A 117 3.58 7.17 9.67
N THR A 118 4.29 8.19 10.15
CA THR A 118 3.72 9.28 10.94
C THR A 118 3.50 10.57 10.14
N SER A 119 4.33 10.82 9.12
CA SER A 119 4.35 12.12 8.42
C SER A 119 3.66 12.09 7.06
N VAL A 120 3.28 10.92 6.55
CA VAL A 120 2.57 10.82 5.27
C VAL A 120 1.08 11.11 5.46
N VAL A 121 0.62 12.18 4.81
CA VAL A 121 -0.78 12.59 4.79
C VAL A 121 -1.65 11.45 4.24
N GLN A 122 -2.64 11.06 5.03
CA GLN A 122 -3.59 10.03 4.64
C GLN A 122 -4.63 10.59 3.67
N HIS A 123 -5.11 9.75 2.75
CA HIS A 123 -6.17 10.07 1.80
C HIS A 123 -7.37 9.14 1.96
N ASP A 124 -8.51 9.51 1.38
CA ASP A 124 -9.70 8.66 1.37
C ASP A 124 -9.53 7.42 0.49
N ARG A 125 -10.30 6.37 0.78
CA ARG A 125 -10.36 5.15 -0.02
C ARG A 125 -10.66 5.48 -1.49
N THR A 126 -9.84 5.00 -2.42
CA THR A 126 -10.01 5.24 -3.85
C THR A 126 -10.81 4.15 -4.56
N ALA A 127 -10.89 2.95 -3.98
CA ALA A 127 -11.68 1.82 -4.45
C ALA A 127 -12.96 1.71 -3.60
N THR A 128 -13.96 2.54 -3.92
CA THR A 128 -15.22 2.63 -3.19
C THR A 128 -16.23 1.54 -3.57
N LEU A 129 -16.09 0.89 -4.73
CA LEU A 129 -17.04 -0.13 -5.21
C LEU A 129 -18.50 0.38 -5.20
N ASP A 130 -18.73 1.64 -5.58
CA ASP A 130 -20.03 2.32 -5.43
C ASP A 130 -21.21 1.56 -6.05
N TRP A 131 -20.96 0.76 -7.09
CA TRP A 131 -21.96 -0.08 -7.76
C TRP A 131 -22.50 -1.22 -6.87
N LEU A 132 -21.87 -1.50 -5.72
CA LEU A 132 -22.30 -2.50 -4.74
C LEU A 132 -22.96 -1.90 -3.50
N LYS A 133 -23.13 -0.58 -3.39
CA LYS A 133 -23.63 0.07 -2.16
C LYS A 133 -25.01 -0.44 -1.68
N GLY A 134 -25.85 -0.94 -2.58
CA GLY A 134 -27.14 -1.53 -2.24
C GLY A 134 -27.08 -3.01 -1.81
N ALA A 135 -25.93 -3.65 -1.88
CA ALA A 135 -25.78 -5.07 -1.57
C ALA A 135 -25.73 -5.31 -0.06
N LYS A 136 -26.37 -6.40 0.39
CA LYS A 136 -26.38 -6.83 1.80
C LYS A 136 -25.00 -6.93 2.45
N HIS A 137 -23.98 -7.26 1.66
CA HIS A 137 -22.60 -7.50 2.11
C HIS A 137 -21.61 -6.53 1.46
N TYR A 138 -22.03 -5.28 1.22
CA TYR A 138 -21.12 -4.21 0.80
C TYR A 138 -19.96 -4.08 1.82
N PRO A 139 -18.69 -4.09 1.38
CA PRO A 139 -17.55 -4.32 2.27
C PRO A 139 -17.00 -3.07 2.97
N PHE A 140 -17.57 -1.88 2.70
CA PHE A 140 -17.11 -0.59 3.26
C PHE A 140 -18.25 0.15 3.94
#